data_AF-A0A352RJD4-F1
#
_entry.id   AF-A0A352RJD4-F1
#
_cell.length_a   1.000
_cell.length_b   1.000
_cell.length_c   1.000
_cell.angle_alpha   90.00
_cell.angle_beta   90.00
_cell.angle_gamma   90.00
#
_symmetry.space_group_name_H-M   'P 1'
#
loop_
_entity.id
_entity.type
_entity.pdbx_description
1 polymer ?
#
loop_
_entity_poly.entity_id
_entity_poly.type
_entity_poly.pdbx_seq_one_letter_code
_entity_poly.pdbx_strand_id
1 'polypeptide(L)' 'MLIPLLESEGELFVLLTQRSKQLRSHAGQVSFPGGKQDTQDANSLETALRETHEEIGLPPENVEIIGTLDQILS' A
#
# COMPACT_ATOMS: atom_id res chain seq x y z
N MET A 1 -4.94 -2.21 0.28
CA MET A 1 -4.01 -1.07 0.49
C MET A 1 -3.27 -1.28 1.79
N LEU A 2 -2.03 -0.82 1.87
CA LEU A 2 -1.25 -0.80 3.11
C LEU A 2 -1.14 0.65 3.60
N ILE A 3 -1.17 0.88 4.91
CA ILE A 3 -0.84 2.18 5.52
C ILE A 3 0.53 2.03 6.19
N PRO A 4 1.64 2.33 5.49
CA PRO A 4 2.96 2.08 6.02
C PRO A 4 3.33 3.16 7.04
N LEU A 5 3.71 2.72 8.23
CA LEU A 5 4.30 3.56 9.27
C LEU A 5 5.81 3.34 9.27
N LEU A 6 6.58 4.43 9.16
CA LEU A 6 8.03 4.38 9.21
C LEU A 6 8.52 5.19 10.42
N GLU A 7 9.40 4.59 11.20
CA GLU A 7 10.13 5.32 12.23
C GLU A 7 11.46 5.81 11.65
N SER A 8 11.71 7.11 11.74
CA SER A 8 12.97 7.73 11.33
C SER A 8 13.29 8.87 12.27
N GLU A 9 14.53 8.94 12.75
CA GLU A 9 15.00 10.00 13.67
C GLU A 9 14.13 10.17 14.94
N GLY A 10 13.47 9.10 15.40
CA GLY A 10 12.57 9.11 16.56
C GLY A 10 11.17 9.67 16.30
N GLU A 11 10.83 9.92 15.04
CA GLU A 11 9.51 10.37 14.60
C GLU A 11 8.83 9.31 13.72
N LEU A 12 7.49 9.30 13.75
CA LEU A 12 6.67 8.42 12.90
C LEU A 12 6.20 9.16 11.66
N PHE A 13 6.39 8.52 10.51
CA PHE A 13 5.99 8.99 9.20
C PHE A 13 5.01 8.03 8.55
N VAL A 14 4.14 8.59 7.71
CA VAL A 14 3.23 7.83 6.87
C VAL A 14 3.71 7.94 5.43
N LEU A 15 3.95 6.79 4.79
CA LEU A 15 4.34 6.77 3.38
C LEU A 15 3.12 6.86 2.47
N LEU A 16 3.21 7.77 1.50
CA LEU A 16 2.22 7.95 0.45
C LEU A 16 2.92 7.81 -0.91
N THR A 17 2.20 7.30 -1.90
CA THR A 17 2.65 7.22 -3.29
C THR A 17 1.91 8.26 -4.13
N GLN A 18 2.58 8.78 -5.15
CA GLN A 18 1.92 9.51 -6.21
C GLN A 18 1.75 8.58 -7.41
N ARG A 19 0.49 8.31 -7.78
CA ARG A 19 0.18 7.43 -8.91
C ARG A 19 0.72 8.02 -10.21
N SER A 20 1.24 7.15 -11.08
CA SER A 20 1.75 7.57 -12.39
C SER A 20 0.72 8.42 -13.14
N LYS A 21 1.19 9.51 -13.75
CA LYS A 21 0.36 10.40 -14.58
C LYS A 21 -0.17 9.71 -15.85
N GLN A 22 0.37 8.55 -16.20
CA GLN A 22 0.00 7.79 -17.40
C GLN A 22 -1.15 6.80 -17.17
N LEU A 23 -1.63 6.65 -15.93
CA LEU A 23 -2.75 5.76 -15.63
C LEU A 23 -4.07 6.29 -16.19
N ARG A 24 -4.94 5.38 -16.65
CA ARG A 24 -6.27 5.72 -17.19
C ARG A 24 -7.22 6.28 -16.13
N SER A 25 -7.02 5.93 -14.87
CA SER A 25 -7.80 6.39 -13.71
C SER A 25 -6.88 6.85 -12.58
N HIS A 26 -7.33 7.85 -11.82
CA HIS A 26 -6.63 8.37 -10.63
C HIS A 26 -5.18 8.85 -10.88
N ALA A 27 -4.87 9.26 -12.11
CA ALA A 27 -3.54 9.75 -12.50
C ALA A 27 -3.09 10.94 -11.62
N GLY A 28 -1.88 10.85 -11.06
CA GLY A 28 -1.28 11.90 -10.25
C GLY A 28 -1.87 12.08 -8.85
N GLN A 29 -2.88 11.28 -8.45
CA GLN A 29 -3.42 11.30 -7.09
C GLN A 29 -2.39 10.79 -6.08
N VAL A 30 -2.42 11.39 -4.89
CA VAL A 30 -1.69 10.90 -3.73
C VAL A 30 -2.55 9.86 -3.03
N SER A 31 -1.99 8.69 -2.79
CA SER A 31 -2.69 7.57 -2.15
C SER A 31 -1.74 6.76 -1.30
N PHE A 32 -2.29 5.89 -0.48
CA PHE A 32 -1.53 4.77 0.06
C PHE A 32 -1.15 3.77 -1.04
N PRO A 33 -0.05 3.02 -0.87
CA PRO A 33 0.29 1.96 -1.79
C PRO A 33 -0.76 0.85 -1.76
N GLY A 34 -1.09 0.35 -2.94
CA GLY A 34 -2.07 -0.71 -3.09
C GLY A 34 -2.85 -0.62 -4.39
N GLY A 35 -3.55 -1.71 -4.69
CA GLY A 35 -4.34 -1.81 -5.90
C GLY A 35 -5.42 -2.87 -5.77
N LYS A 36 -5.74 -3.46 -6.92
CA LYS A 36 -6.84 -4.41 -7.05
C LYS A 36 -6.36 -5.81 -6.66
N GLN A 37 -7.24 -6.57 -6.00
CA GLN A 37 -6.98 -7.98 -5.71
C GLN A 37 -6.84 -8.78 -7.01
N ASP A 38 -5.76 -9.55 -7.13
CA ASP A 38 -5.57 -10.56 -8.16
C ASP A 38 -6.23 -11.88 -7.73
N THR A 39 -6.60 -12.70 -8.71
CA THR A 39 -7.07 -14.08 -8.51
C THR A 39 -6.09 -14.98 -7.73
N GLN A 40 -4.79 -14.66 -7.77
CA GLN A 40 -3.76 -15.40 -7.03
C GLN A 40 -3.62 -14.94 -5.58
N ASP A 41 -4.16 -13.79 -5.21
CA ASP A 41 -4.08 -13.28 -3.85
C ASP A 41 -5.07 -14.05 -2.95
N ALA A 42 -4.54 -14.68 -1.89
CA ALA A 42 -5.37 -15.47 -0.96
C ALA A 42 -6.36 -14.60 -0.16
N ASN A 43 -6.01 -13.34 0.09
CA ASN A 43 -6.81 -12.39 0.85
C ASN A 43 -6.34 -10.94 0.60
N SER A 44 -7.03 -9.97 1.21
CA SER A 44 -6.73 -8.54 1.04
C SER A 44 -5.37 -8.09 1.60
N LEU A 45 -4.80 -8.81 2.57
CA LEU A 45 -3.47 -8.53 3.10
C LEU A 45 -2.41 -8.91 2.07
N GLU A 46 -2.51 -10.10 1.47
CA GLU A 46 -1.62 -10.53 0.38
C GLU A 46 -1.66 -9.55 -0.80
N THR A 47 -2.86 -9.10 -1.19
CA THR A 47 -3.00 -8.03 -2.19
C THR A 47 -2.26 -6.76 -1.79
N ALA A 48 -2.41 -6.31 -0.54
CA ALA A 48 -1.77 -5.09 -0.08
C ALA A 48 -0.24 -5.19 -0.08
N LEU A 49 0.31 -6.33 0.35
CA LEU A 49 1.75 -6.59 0.35
C LEU A 49 2.32 -6.68 -1.06
N ARG A 50 1.68 -7.48 -1.94
CA ARG A 50 2.10 -7.62 -3.34
C ARG A 50 2.10 -6.27 -4.08
N GLU A 51 1.00 -5.54 -4.02
CA GLU A 51 0.88 -4.23 -4.68
C GLU A 51 1.88 -3.21 -4.11
N THR A 52 2.11 -3.21 -2.80
CA THR A 52 3.12 -2.33 -2.19
C THR A 52 4.52 -2.68 -2.69
N HIS A 53 4.85 -3.97 -2.79
CA HIS A 53 6.12 -4.42 -3.36
C HIS A 53 6.26 -4.01 -4.84
N GLU A 54 5.21 -4.15 -5.65
CA GLU A 54 5.22 -3.74 -7.06
C GLU A 54 5.35 -2.22 -7.24
N GLU A 55 4.68 -1.41 -6.41
CA GLU A 55 4.64 0.05 -6.57
C GLU A 55 5.92 0.74 -6.05
N ILE A 56 6.49 0.28 -4.92
CA ILE A 56 7.62 0.95 -4.26
C ILE A 56 8.82 0.04 -3.96
N GLY A 57 8.76 -1.24 -4.31
CA GLY A 57 9.87 -2.18 -4.10
C GLY A 57 10.08 -2.61 -2.66
N LEU A 58 9.11 -2.41 -1.76
CA LEU A 58 9.21 -2.82 -0.35
C LEU A 58 8.97 -4.33 -0.24
N PRO A 59 9.97 -5.15 0.14
CA PRO A 59 9.79 -6.59 0.27
C PRO A 59 8.82 -6.93 1.41
N PRO A 60 7.86 -7.86 1.21
CA PRO A 60 6.89 -8.22 2.24
C PRO A 60 7.51 -8.67 3.58
N GLU A 61 8.68 -9.31 3.53
CA GLU A 61 9.42 -9.75 4.72
C GLU A 61 9.94 -8.60 5.60
N ASN A 62 9.98 -7.38 5.08
CA ASN A 62 10.37 -6.17 5.81
C ASN A 62 9.16 -5.45 6.41
N VAL A 63 7.96 -6.01 6.30
CA VAL A 63 6.71 -5.41 6.81
C VAL A 63 6.22 -6.18 8.01
N GLU A 64 6.11 -5.50 9.15
CA GLU A 64 5.40 -6.02 10.32
C GLU A 64 3.93 -5.57 10.28
N ILE A 65 3.01 -6.53 10.39
CA ILE A 65 1.56 -6.24 10.39
C ILE A 65 1.09 -6.01 11.82
N ILE A 66 0.78 -4.75 12.14
CA ILE A 66 0.30 -4.32 13.46
C ILE A 66 -1.20 -4.58 13.61
N GLY A 67 -1.97 -4.54 12.52
CA GLY A 67 -3.40 -4.80 12.52
C GLY A 67 -4.09 -4.41 11.21
N THR A 68 -5.41 -4.53 11.20
CA THR A 68 -6.27 -4.16 10.08
C THR A 68 -7.32 -3.14 10.53
N LEU A 69 -7.65 -2.18 9.67
CA LEU A 69 -8.73 -1.22 9.89
C LEU A 69 -10.00 -1.65 9.16
N ASP A 70 -11.14 -1.11 9.59
CA ASP A 70 -12.43 -1.35 8.95
C ASP A 70 -12.43 -0.87 7.49
N GLN A 71 -13.15 -1.59 6.64
CA GLN A 71 -13.29 -1.22 5.24
C GLN A 71 -14.12 0.05 5.10
N ILE A 72 -13.58 1.02 4.38
CA ILE A 72 -14.34 2.18 3.93
C ILE A 72 -15.13 1.74 2.69
N LEU A 73 -16.45 1.68 2.81
CA LEU A 73 -17.35 1.54 1.67
C LEU A 73 -17.51 2.93 1.03
N SER A 74 -16.91 3.12 -0.15
CA SER A 74 -17.05 4.33 -0.97
C SER A 74 -17.96 4.11 -2.17
#